data_AF-A0A0H3XLI3-F1
#
_entry.id   AF-A0A0H3XLI3-F1
#
_cell.length_a   1.000
_cell.length_b   1.000
_cell.length_c   1.000
_cell.angle_alpha   90.00
_cell.angle_beta   90.00
_cell.angle_gamma   90.00
#
_symmetry.space_group_name_H-M   'P 1'
#
loop_
_entity.id
_entity.type
_entity.pdbx_description
1 polymer ?
#
loop_
_entity_poly.entity_id
_entity_poly.type
_entity_poly.pdbx_seq_one_letter_code
_entity_poly.pdbx_strand_id
1 'polypeptide(L)' 'MATIVVKNGEPLDKALKRFNKVSAVRRKEARRKEHFLSKKEKRRYKQEQNRSFR' A
#
# COMPACT_ATOMS: atom_id res chain seq x y z
N MET A 1 -2.72 -5.76 0.69
CA MET A 1 -2.15 -5.30 1.99
C MET A 1 -0.72 -5.77 2.15
N ALA A 2 0.15 -5.04 2.86
CA ALA A 2 1.50 -5.52 3.17
C ALA A 2 1.42 -6.60 4.26
N THR A 3 2.21 -7.67 4.15
CA THR A 3 2.29 -8.74 5.13
C THR A 3 3.76 -9.02 5.42
N ILE A 4 4.09 -9.27 6.68
CA ILE A 4 5.41 -9.71 7.11
C ILE A 4 5.26 -10.96 7.97
N VAL A 5 6.18 -11.90 7.84
CA VAL A 5 6.29 -13.03 8.76
C VAL A 5 7.12 -12.56 9.95
N VAL A 6 6.54 -12.62 11.15
CA VAL A 6 7.26 -12.32 12.41
C VAL A 6 7.94 -13.60 12.87
N LYS A 7 9.23 -13.54 13.19
CA LYS A 7 9.95 -14.69 13.74
C LYS A 7 9.75 -14.77 15.26
N ASN A 8 9.67 -15.98 15.80
CA ASN A 8 9.55 -16.19 17.25
C ASN A 8 10.77 -15.60 17.98
N GLY A 9 10.51 -14.84 19.05
CA GLY A 9 11.54 -14.13 19.83
C GLY A 9 11.98 -12.78 19.25
N GLU A 10 11.36 -12.31 18.17
CA GLU A 10 11.70 -11.01 17.59
C GLU A 10 10.94 -9.86 18.27
N PRO A 11 11.62 -8.79 18.70
CA PRO A 11 10.96 -7.65 19.33
C PRO A 11 10.02 -6.94 18.36
N LEU A 12 8.85 -6.55 18.86
CA LEU A 12 7.75 -5.96 18.07
C LEU A 12 8.22 -4.76 17.24
N ASP A 13 9.06 -3.89 17.80
CA ASP A 13 9.60 -2.71 17.12
C ASP A 13 10.40 -3.06 15.86
N LYS A 14 11.13 -4.18 15.90
CA LYS A 14 11.92 -4.66 14.76
C LYS A 14 11.01 -5.20 13.67
N ALA A 15 9.93 -5.89 14.05
CA ALA A 15 8.89 -6.31 13.12
C ALA A 15 8.18 -5.09 12.49
N LEU A 16 7.78 -4.10 13.30
CA LEU A 16 7.13 -2.87 12.84
C LEU A 16 8.00 -2.06 11.86
N LYS A 17 9.30 -1.92 12.15
CA LYS A 17 10.24 -1.26 11.22
C LYS A 17 10.27 -1.94 9.85
N ARG A 18 10.30 -3.28 9.80
CA ARG A 18 10.28 -4.01 8.52
C ARG A 18 8.94 -3.87 7.81
N PHE A 19 7.83 -3.96 8.54
CA PHE A 19 6.50 -3.72 7.97
C PHE A 19 6.40 -2.33 7.34
N ASN A 20 6.86 -1.30 8.06
CA ASN A 20 6.85 0.07 7.57
C ASN A 20 7.72 0.26 6.32
N LYS A 21 8.87 -0.41 6.25
CA LYS A 21 9.74 -0.41 5.06
C LYS A 21 9.02 -1.03 3.85
N VAL A 22 8.42 -2.21 4.02
CA VAL A 22 7.68 -2.90 2.94
C VAL A 22 6.44 -2.09 2.52
N SER A 23 5.72 -1.51 3.47
CA SER A 23 4.53 -0.70 3.20
C SER A 23 4.86 0.61 2.48
N ALA A 24 6.01 1.22 2.77
CA ALA A 24 6.45 2.45 2.11
C ALA A 24 6.75 2.23 0.61
N VAL A 25 7.41 1.11 0.26
CA VAL A 25 7.69 0.76 -1.15
C VAL A 25 6.38 0.56 -1.92
N ARG A 26 5.44 -0.21 -1.37
CA ARG A 26 4.12 -0.41 -1.99
C ARG A 26 3.32 0.88 -2.13
N ARG A 27 3.37 1.78 -1.14
CA ARG A 27 2.74 3.11 -1.22
C ARG A 27 3.35 3.96 -2.34
N LYS A 28 4.67 3.92 -2.52
CA LYS A 28 5.38 4.65 -3.59
C LYS A 28 5.03 4.10 -4.97
N GLU A 29 4.92 2.79 -5.13
CA GLU A 29 4.49 2.15 -6.37
C GLU A 29 3.04 2.45 -6.71
N ALA A 30 2.14 2.43 -5.72
CA ALA A 30 0.75 2.82 -5.90
C ALA A 30 0.62 4.27 -6.38
N ARG A 31 1.36 5.20 -5.75
CA ARG A 31 1.43 6.61 -6.20
C ARG A 31 1.98 6.75 -7.62
N ARG A 32 3.04 6.02 -7.95
CA ARG A 32 3.60 6.02 -9.32
C ARG A 32 2.55 5.55 -10.33
N LYS A 33 1.85 4.44 -10.06
CA LYS A 33 0.76 3.96 -10.92
C LYS A 33 -0.35 5.01 -11.07
N GLU A 34 -0.73 5.72 -9.99
CA GLU A 34 -1.67 6.85 -10.10
C GLU A 34 -1.16 7.97 -11.01
N HIS A 35 0.14 8.29 -10.98
CA HIS A 35 0.70 9.36 -11.80
C HIS A 35 0.69 9.06 -13.31
N PHE A 36 0.73 7.78 -13.71
CA PHE A 36 0.66 7.35 -15.11
C PHE A 36 -0.76 7.25 -15.67
N LEU A 37 -1.80 7.39 -14.84
CA LEU A 37 -3.18 7.35 -15.31
C LEU A 37 -3.56 8.67 -15.98
N SER A 38 -4.17 8.58 -17.16
CA SER A 38 -4.86 9.70 -17.81
C SER A 38 -5.99 10.24 -16.92
N LYS A 39 -6.48 11.46 -17.20
CA LYS A 39 -7.59 12.07 -16.43
C LYS A 39 -8.82 11.15 -16.35
N LYS A 40 -9.10 10.37 -17.40
CA LYS A 40 -10.22 9.42 -17.47
C LYS A 40 -10.02 8.22 -16.56
N GLU A 41 -8.80 7.70 -16.50
CA GLU A 41 -8.46 6.54 -15.68
C GLU A 41 -8.39 6.90 -14.20
N LYS A 42 -7.88 8.09 -13.86
CA LYS A 42 -7.95 8.62 -12.48
C LYS A 42 -9.39 8.74 -11.97
N ARG A 43 -10.33 9.16 -12.83
CA ARG A 43 -11.76 9.24 -12.49
C ARG A 43 -12.36 7.85 -12.22
N ARG A 44 -12.07 6.85 -13.05
CA ARG A 44 -12.53 5.47 -12.83
C ARG A 44 -11.96 4.86 -11.55
N TYR A 45 -10.66 5.02 -11.33
CA TYR A 45 -10.01 4.55 -10.11
C TYR A 45 -10.64 5.14 -8.84
N LYS A 46 -10.90 6.46 -8.81
CA LYS A 46 -11.61 7.09 -7.68
C LYS A 46 -13.03 6.54 -7.49
N GLN A 47 -13.75 6.25 -8.57
CA GLN A 47 -15.09 5.65 -8.48
C GLN A 47 -15.04 4.22 -7.93
N GLU A 48 -14.06 3.42 -8.33
CA GLU A 48 -13.85 2.06 -7.79
C GLU A 48 -13.47 2.08 -6.31
N GLN A 49 -12.56 2.97 -5.90
CA GLN A 49 -12.21 3.15 -4.48
C GLN A 49 -13.44 3.45 -3.61
N ASN A 50 -14.32 4.34 -4.08
CA ASN A 50 -15.54 4.69 -3.35
C ASN A 50 -16.56 3.53 -3.28
N ARG A 51 -16.56 2.63 -4.27
CA ARG A 51 -17.41 1.43 -4.25
C ARG A 51 -16.88 0.35 -3.31
N SER A 52 -15.57 0.21 -3.18
CA SER A 52 -14.97 -0.77 -2.26
C SER A 52 -15.09 -0.41 -0.78
N PHE A 53 -15.53 0.82 -0.46
CA PHE A 53 -15.74 1.30 0.91
C PHE A 53 -17.22 1.22 1.37
N ARG A 54 -18.12 0.70 0.54
CA ARG A 54 -19.54 0.50 0.85
C ARG A 54 -19.88 -0.98 0.79
#